data_AF-A0A4Z0W2W1-F1
#
_entry.id   AF-A0A4Z0W2W1-F1
#
_cell.length_a   1.000
_cell.length_b   1.000
_cell.length_c   1.000
_cell.angle_alpha   90.00
_cell.angle_beta   90.00
_cell.angle_gamma   90.00
#
_symmetry.space_group_name_H-M   'P 1'
#
loop_
_entity.id
_entity.type
_entity.pdbx_description
1 polymer ?
#
loop_
_entity_poly.entity_id
_entity_poly.type
_entity_poly.pdbx_seq_one_letter_code
_entity_poly.pdbx_strand_id
1 'polypeptide(L)'
;MLAALAEMTMIPSFENREPAQIITERSYFESSGRIYKALSWLDYAKRSNNISALEYAALETRLGIEQLLFEQLVVGVGSELEQKEYKKCKGNAKLLDQVLTRLIPRYEKLVDFTVALAPKGIPISKWDNSRLIRDSGKVSKYLHWSGGLDTTVQSEEWFNSGVDTVLGAAKYVWDTLTKGNTAIIRIEDLQPEIRELWELYASDQITLESAATRADILEPTLQERLTKGSKEHQR
;
A
#
# COMPACT_ATOMS: atom_id res chain seq x y z
N MET A 1 -0.61 7.99 30.45
CA MET A 1 -1.38 8.41 29.26
C MET A 1 -1.53 7.18 28.36
N LEU A 2 -2.34 6.22 28.80
CA LEU A 2 -2.44 4.85 28.26
C LEU A 2 -3.93 4.51 28.09
N ALA A 3 -4.59 5.17 27.14
CA ALA A 3 -6.00 4.93 26.82
C ALA A 3 -6.29 5.33 25.36
N ALA A 4 -5.47 4.85 24.42
CA ALA A 4 -5.69 5.05 22.99
C ALA A 4 -5.21 3.83 22.17
N LEU A 5 -5.43 2.63 22.67
CA LEU A 5 -5.15 1.40 21.92
C LEU A 5 -6.35 0.46 22.02
N ALA A 6 -6.82 0.05 20.84
CA ALA A 6 -7.95 -0.82 20.53
C ALA A 6 -9.35 -0.18 20.46
N GLU A 7 -9.54 0.82 19.60
CA GLU A 7 -10.72 0.72 18.74
C GLU A 7 -10.43 -0.39 17.73
N MET A 8 -11.10 -1.54 17.86
CA MET A 8 -11.24 -2.46 16.73
C MET A 8 -11.98 -1.68 15.66
N THR A 9 -11.25 -1.10 14.71
CA THR A 9 -11.83 -0.48 13.52
C THR A 9 -12.64 -1.57 12.81
N MET A 10 -13.97 -1.50 12.91
CA MET A 10 -14.85 -2.35 12.12
C MET A 10 -14.51 -2.12 10.65
N ILE A 11 -14.02 -3.18 9.98
CA ILE A 11 -13.77 -3.14 8.55
C ILE A 11 -15.11 -2.85 7.87
N PRO A 12 -15.27 -1.74 7.14
CA PRO A 12 -16.54 -1.38 6.55
C PRO A 12 -16.92 -2.38 5.46
N SER A 13 -18.21 -2.75 5.40
CA SER A 13 -18.72 -3.59 4.31
C SER A 13 -18.84 -2.77 3.04
N PHE A 14 -18.34 -3.30 1.91
CA PHE A 14 -18.48 -2.70 0.57
C PHE A 14 -19.68 -3.28 -0.20
N GLU A 15 -20.39 -4.26 0.36
CA GLU A 15 -21.47 -4.98 -0.32
C GLU A 15 -22.81 -4.24 -0.24
N ASN A 16 -23.70 -4.48 -1.21
CA ASN A 16 -25.07 -3.96 -1.27
C ASN A 16 -25.16 -2.43 -1.22
N ARG A 17 -24.16 -1.75 -1.78
CA ARG A 17 -24.12 -0.28 -1.87
C ARG A 17 -24.70 0.19 -3.20
N GLU A 18 -25.47 1.27 -3.14
CA GLU A 18 -26.04 1.94 -4.31
C GLU A 18 -25.12 3.04 -4.83
N PRO A 19 -25.20 3.41 -6.14
CA PRO A 19 -24.31 4.39 -6.75
C PRO A 19 -24.20 5.71 -5.98
N ALA A 20 -25.32 6.24 -5.49
CA ALA A 20 -25.33 7.45 -4.68
C ALA A 20 -24.51 7.30 -3.39
N GLN A 21 -24.58 6.15 -2.72
CA GLN A 21 -23.81 5.87 -1.50
C GLN A 21 -22.31 5.71 -1.81
N ILE A 22 -21.96 5.08 -2.93
CA ILE A 22 -20.56 4.90 -3.34
C ILE A 22 -19.89 6.26 -3.63
N ILE A 23 -20.63 7.21 -4.20
CA ILE A 23 -20.12 8.52 -4.59
C ILE A 23 -20.09 9.51 -3.42
N THR A 24 -21.14 9.53 -2.59
CA THR A 24 -21.35 10.62 -1.60
C THR A 24 -20.80 10.36 -0.22
N GLU A 25 -20.57 9.11 0.18
CA GLU A 25 -19.97 8.84 1.48
C GLU A 25 -18.53 9.36 1.54
N ARG A 26 -18.16 9.93 2.70
CA ARG A 26 -16.83 10.51 2.94
C ARG A 26 -15.77 9.50 2.54
N SER A 27 -15.05 9.87 1.49
CA SER A 27 -14.00 9.04 0.92
C SER A 27 -12.68 9.55 1.46
N TYR A 28 -11.91 8.68 2.10
CA TYR A 28 -10.52 8.96 2.38
C TYR A 28 -9.77 8.99 1.04
N PHE A 29 -8.92 10.00 0.84
CA PHE A 29 -8.17 10.20 -0.42
C PHE A 29 -6.92 9.30 -0.54
N GLU A 30 -6.78 8.35 0.37
CA GLU A 30 -5.74 7.33 0.40
C GLU A 30 -6.14 6.08 -0.38
N SER A 31 -5.19 5.17 -0.57
CA SER A 31 -5.39 3.93 -1.33
C SER A 31 -6.55 3.08 -0.79
N SER A 32 -6.77 3.04 0.52
CA SER A 32 -7.84 2.29 1.18
C SER A 32 -9.24 2.72 0.70
N GLY A 33 -9.50 4.03 0.63
CA GLY A 33 -10.78 4.58 0.20
C GLY A 33 -11.06 4.32 -1.28
N ARG A 34 -10.02 4.37 -2.13
CA ARG A 34 -10.11 4.01 -3.55
C ARG A 34 -10.49 2.54 -3.74
N ILE A 35 -9.81 1.65 -3.03
CA ILE A 35 -10.05 0.20 -3.15
C ILE A 35 -11.42 -0.18 -2.58
N TYR A 36 -11.84 0.46 -1.48
CA TYR A 36 -13.18 0.28 -0.92
C TYR A 36 -14.28 0.63 -1.95
N LYS A 37 -14.13 1.78 -2.64
CA LYS A 37 -15.05 2.16 -3.73
C LYS A 37 -15.01 1.18 -4.89
N ALA A 38 -13.82 0.72 -5.27
CA ALA A 38 -13.68 -0.25 -6.35
C ALA A 38 -14.46 -1.54 -6.05
N LEU A 39 -14.32 -2.07 -4.84
CA LEU A 39 -15.06 -3.26 -4.41
C LEU A 39 -16.57 -3.01 -4.35
N SER A 40 -17.00 -1.82 -3.94
CA SER A 40 -18.41 -1.44 -3.90
C SER A 40 -19.02 -1.35 -5.30
N TRP A 41 -18.31 -0.72 -6.24
CA TRP A 41 -18.72 -0.66 -7.65
C TRP A 41 -18.77 -2.05 -8.28
N LEU A 42 -17.84 -2.92 -7.91
CA LEU A 42 -17.77 -4.28 -8.44
C LEU A 42 -18.92 -5.15 -7.93
N ASP A 43 -19.28 -5.04 -6.65
CA ASP A 43 -20.49 -5.68 -6.10
C ASP A 43 -21.74 -5.22 -6.85
N TYR A 44 -21.91 -3.90 -7.02
CA TYR A 44 -23.03 -3.34 -7.78
C TYR A 44 -23.04 -3.83 -9.23
N ALA A 45 -21.88 -3.85 -9.90
CA ALA A 45 -21.74 -4.33 -11.27
C ALA A 45 -22.24 -5.78 -11.40
N LYS A 46 -21.82 -6.66 -10.49
CA LYS A 46 -22.22 -8.09 -10.47
C LYS A 46 -23.73 -8.25 -10.25
N ARG A 47 -24.31 -7.51 -9.30
CA ARG A 47 -25.75 -7.60 -8.98
C ARG A 47 -26.65 -7.05 -10.09
N SER A 48 -26.19 -6.04 -10.82
CA SER A 48 -26.99 -5.32 -11.82
C SER A 48 -26.60 -5.60 -13.27
N ASN A 49 -25.58 -6.44 -13.50
CA ASN A 49 -24.95 -6.65 -14.81
C ASN A 49 -24.59 -5.32 -15.52
N ASN A 50 -24.04 -4.37 -14.75
CA ASN A 50 -23.79 -3.01 -15.22
C ASN A 50 -22.32 -2.80 -15.60
N ILE A 51 -22.10 -2.49 -16.88
CA ILE A 51 -20.77 -2.35 -17.47
C ILE A 51 -20.08 -1.07 -17.02
N SER A 52 -20.81 0.05 -16.96
CA SER A 52 -20.24 1.30 -16.46
C SER A 52 -19.79 1.16 -15.00
N ALA A 53 -20.50 0.37 -14.19
CA ALA A 53 -20.06 0.05 -12.83
C ALA A 53 -18.76 -0.78 -12.83
N LEU A 54 -18.59 -1.72 -13.75
CA LEU A 54 -17.31 -2.42 -13.94
C LEU A 54 -16.19 -1.44 -14.35
N GLU A 55 -16.46 -0.51 -15.25
CA GLU A 55 -15.48 0.53 -15.66
C GLU A 55 -15.09 1.44 -14.49
N TYR A 56 -16.04 1.86 -13.67
CA TYR A 56 -15.77 2.61 -12.43
C TYR A 56 -14.97 1.79 -11.42
N ALA A 57 -15.28 0.50 -11.26
CA ALA A 57 -14.52 -0.39 -10.40
C ALA A 57 -13.06 -0.53 -10.89
N ALA A 58 -12.86 -0.67 -12.20
CA ALA A 58 -11.53 -0.72 -12.81
C ALA A 58 -10.76 0.59 -12.61
N LEU A 59 -11.42 1.74 -12.79
CA LEU A 59 -10.82 3.06 -12.57
C LEU A 59 -10.37 3.24 -11.12
N GLU A 60 -11.24 2.98 -10.16
CA GLU A 60 -10.91 3.14 -8.75
C GLU A 60 -9.83 2.13 -8.29
N THR A 61 -9.83 0.92 -8.83
CA THR A 61 -8.76 -0.07 -8.55
C THR A 61 -7.41 0.43 -9.05
N ARG A 62 -7.34 0.91 -10.30
CA ARG A 62 -6.11 1.46 -10.88
C ARG A 62 -5.61 2.65 -10.05
N LEU A 63 -6.49 3.60 -9.75
CA LEU A 63 -6.14 4.77 -8.95
C LEU A 63 -5.70 4.37 -7.54
N GLY A 64 -6.33 3.36 -6.93
CA GLY A 64 -5.93 2.82 -5.63
C GLY A 64 -4.52 2.22 -5.65
N ILE A 65 -4.17 1.47 -6.70
CA ILE A 65 -2.82 0.92 -6.87
C ILE A 65 -1.79 2.04 -7.07
N GLU A 66 -2.07 3.02 -7.94
CA GLU A 66 -1.18 4.16 -8.17
C GLU A 66 -0.97 4.99 -6.89
N GLN A 67 -2.06 5.22 -6.14
CA GLN A 67 -2.03 5.90 -4.86
C GLN A 67 -1.22 5.13 -3.81
N LEU A 68 -1.35 3.80 -3.76
CA LEU A 68 -0.58 2.96 -2.84
C LEU A 68 0.92 2.99 -3.15
N LEU A 69 1.30 2.92 -4.43
CA LEU A 69 2.72 3.05 -4.83
C LEU A 69 3.27 4.42 -4.45
N PHE A 70 2.44 5.47 -4.58
CA PHE A 70 2.81 6.81 -4.13
C PHE A 70 2.95 6.90 -2.60
N GLU A 71 2.05 6.28 -1.84
CA GLU A 71 2.16 6.20 -0.38
C GLU A 71 3.45 5.49 0.06
N GLN A 72 3.79 4.37 -0.58
CA GLN A 72 5.07 3.66 -0.35
C GLN A 72 6.27 4.58 -0.61
N LEU A 73 6.22 5.37 -1.68
CA LEU A 73 7.26 6.33 -2.02
C LEU A 73 7.40 7.45 -0.98
N VAL A 74 6.28 8.05 -0.57
CA VAL A 74 6.28 9.13 0.44
C VAL A 74 6.77 8.61 1.78
N VAL A 75 6.32 7.43 2.21
CA VAL A 75 6.75 6.83 3.48
C VAL A 75 8.24 6.50 3.45
N GLY A 76 8.74 5.96 2.34
CA GLY A 76 10.13 5.53 2.27
C GLY A 76 11.15 6.63 1.97
N VAL A 77 10.78 7.69 1.26
CA VAL A 77 11.68 8.81 0.90
C VAL A 77 11.52 10.01 1.85
N GLY A 78 10.36 10.17 2.48
CA GLY A 78 10.07 11.33 3.32
C GLY A 78 10.01 12.64 2.51
N SER A 79 10.68 13.68 2.99
CA SER A 79 10.64 15.03 2.41
C SER A 79 11.49 15.23 1.15
N GLU A 80 12.25 14.22 0.72
CA GLU A 80 13.20 14.36 -0.40
C GLU A 80 12.55 14.19 -1.79
N LEU A 81 11.25 13.88 -1.86
CA LEU A 81 10.56 13.76 -3.14
C LEU A 81 10.30 15.14 -3.76
N GLU A 82 11.09 15.51 -4.76
CA GLU A 82 10.85 16.73 -5.53
C GLU A 82 9.53 16.66 -6.31
N GLN A 83 8.73 17.74 -6.25
CA GLN A 83 7.48 17.83 -7.01
C GLN A 83 7.67 17.61 -8.52
N LYS A 84 8.84 18.00 -9.06
CA LYS A 84 9.17 17.83 -10.48
C LYS A 84 9.38 16.36 -10.85
N GLU A 85 9.97 15.56 -9.97
CA GLU A 85 10.14 14.12 -10.19
C GLU A 85 8.80 13.39 -10.09
N TYR A 86 7.96 13.77 -9.11
CA TYR A 86 6.60 13.23 -9.00
C TYR A 86 5.75 13.51 -10.27
N LYS A 87 5.79 14.75 -10.79
CA LYS A 87 5.01 15.13 -11.99
C LYS A 87 5.31 14.25 -13.21
N LYS A 88 6.53 13.69 -13.32
CA LYS A 88 6.92 12.80 -14.42
C LYS A 88 6.30 11.40 -14.32
N CYS A 89 5.83 11.01 -13.13
CA CYS A 89 5.36 9.65 -12.85
C CYS A 89 3.82 9.54 -12.77
N LYS A 90 3.11 10.67 -12.86
CA LYS A 90 1.65 10.72 -12.74
C LYS A 90 0.96 9.81 -13.76
N GLY A 91 0.08 8.93 -13.29
CA GLY A 91 -0.68 8.00 -14.14
C GLY A 91 0.13 6.82 -14.68
N ASN A 92 1.36 6.60 -14.18
CA ASN A 92 2.23 5.53 -14.64
C ASN A 92 2.86 4.78 -13.46
N ALA A 93 2.21 3.69 -13.05
CA ALA A 93 2.67 2.82 -11.97
C ALA A 93 4.10 2.29 -12.17
N LYS A 94 4.52 2.02 -13.42
CA LYS A 94 5.88 1.56 -13.72
C LYS A 94 6.94 2.63 -13.48
N LEU A 95 6.65 3.89 -13.84
CA LEU A 95 7.57 4.99 -13.54
C LEU A 95 7.64 5.27 -12.03
N LEU A 96 6.52 5.16 -11.32
CA LEU A 96 6.52 5.27 -9.85
C LEU A 96 7.42 4.21 -9.20
N ASP A 97 7.31 2.95 -9.63
CA ASP A 97 8.16 1.85 -9.15
C ASP A 97 9.65 2.06 -9.46
N GLN A 98 9.98 2.59 -10.64
CA GLN A 98 11.35 2.95 -10.99
C GLN A 98 11.91 4.06 -10.08
N VAL A 99 11.08 5.05 -9.75
CA VAL A 99 11.48 6.11 -8.80
C VAL A 99 11.65 5.55 -7.40
N LEU A 100 10.74 4.69 -6.94
CA LEU A 100 10.85 3.99 -5.66
C LEU A 100 12.17 3.21 -5.56
N THR A 101 12.48 2.39 -6.56
CA THR A 101 13.70 1.57 -6.58
C THR A 101 14.97 2.42 -6.65
N ARG A 102 14.93 3.57 -7.32
CA ARG A 102 16.06 4.51 -7.40
C ARG A 102 16.30 5.23 -6.07
N LEU A 103 15.24 5.72 -5.44
CA LEU A 103 15.34 6.52 -4.21
C LEU A 103 15.48 5.65 -2.96
N ILE A 104 15.01 4.40 -3.01
CA ILE A 104 15.15 3.43 -1.93
C ILE A 104 15.79 2.16 -2.48
N PRO A 105 17.13 2.16 -2.66
CA PRO A 105 17.85 0.96 -3.08
C PRO A 105 17.57 -0.18 -2.10
N ARG A 106 17.32 -1.39 -2.64
CA ARG A 106 17.01 -2.59 -1.84
C ARG A 106 15.72 -2.44 -1.00
N TYR A 107 14.73 -1.72 -1.52
CA TYR A 107 13.39 -1.55 -0.93
C TYR A 107 12.85 -2.80 -0.24
N GLU A 108 12.81 -3.95 -0.94
CA GLU A 108 12.30 -5.21 -0.38
C GLU A 108 13.03 -5.67 0.89
N LYS A 109 14.37 -5.56 0.92
CA LYS A 109 15.16 -5.85 2.13
C LYS A 109 14.86 -4.84 3.22
N LEU A 110 14.69 -3.57 2.88
CA LEU A 110 14.38 -2.54 3.87
C LEU A 110 13.01 -2.78 4.51
N VAL A 111 12.02 -3.22 3.73
CA VAL A 111 10.71 -3.63 4.24
C VAL A 111 10.87 -4.84 5.16
N ASP A 112 11.60 -5.87 4.76
CA ASP A 112 11.84 -7.06 5.59
C ASP A 112 12.51 -6.69 6.92
N PHE A 113 13.52 -5.83 6.87
CA PHE A 113 14.21 -5.29 8.05
C PHE A 113 13.25 -4.49 8.94
N THR A 114 12.43 -3.61 8.34
CA THR A 114 11.44 -2.82 9.07
C THR A 114 10.43 -3.72 9.78
N VAL A 115 9.90 -4.73 9.10
CA VAL A 115 8.95 -5.70 9.67
C VAL A 115 9.58 -6.45 10.84
N ALA A 116 10.83 -6.88 10.70
CA ALA A 116 11.53 -7.65 11.73
C ALA A 116 11.85 -6.84 12.99
N LEU A 117 12.09 -5.53 12.84
CA LEU A 117 12.38 -4.63 13.96
C LEU A 117 11.13 -3.93 14.51
N ALA A 118 9.98 -4.10 13.86
CA ALA A 118 8.74 -3.48 14.32
C ALA A 118 8.36 -4.00 15.72
N PRO A 119 7.88 -3.13 16.63
CA PRO A 119 7.35 -3.57 17.91
C PRO A 119 6.29 -4.66 17.74
N LYS A 120 6.33 -5.67 18.61
CA LYS A 120 5.37 -6.77 18.60
C LYS A 120 3.94 -6.22 18.62
N GLY A 121 3.13 -6.66 17.65
CA GLY A 121 1.74 -6.24 17.52
C GLY A 121 1.50 -5.03 16.61
N ILE A 122 2.54 -4.46 15.99
CA ILE A 122 2.39 -3.48 14.90
C ILE A 122 2.45 -4.24 13.56
N PRO A 123 1.31 -4.48 12.89
CA PRO A 123 1.34 -5.17 11.62
C PRO A 123 1.82 -4.22 10.51
N ILE A 124 2.91 -4.59 9.86
CA ILE A 124 3.43 -3.89 8.69
C ILE A 124 3.21 -4.78 7.46
N SER A 125 2.60 -4.20 6.44
CA SER A 125 2.28 -4.87 5.19
C SER A 125 3.47 -4.84 4.24
N LYS A 126 3.85 -6.02 3.75
CA LYS A 126 4.80 -6.16 2.64
C LYS A 126 4.04 -6.23 1.32
N TRP A 127 4.38 -5.33 0.41
CA TRP A 127 3.73 -5.21 -0.89
C TRP A 127 4.55 -5.88 -2.00
N ASP A 128 3.94 -6.79 -2.76
CA ASP A 128 4.48 -7.24 -4.05
C ASP A 128 4.24 -6.17 -5.13
N ASN A 129 5.22 -5.28 -5.31
CA ASN A 129 5.13 -4.20 -6.30
C ASN A 129 5.07 -4.71 -7.75
N SER A 130 5.69 -5.85 -8.05
CA SER A 130 5.60 -6.47 -9.38
C SER A 130 4.17 -6.91 -9.69
N ARG A 131 3.49 -7.48 -8.69
CA ARG A 131 2.05 -7.79 -8.79
C ARG A 131 1.22 -6.52 -8.96
N LEU A 132 1.43 -5.48 -8.14
CA LEU A 132 0.68 -4.23 -8.25
C LEU A 132 0.76 -3.61 -9.65
N ILE A 133 1.95 -3.55 -10.24
CA ILE A 133 2.15 -3.00 -11.59
C ILE A 133 1.45 -3.86 -12.64
N ARG A 134 1.61 -5.18 -12.56
CA ARG A 134 0.95 -6.11 -13.48
C ARG A 134 -0.57 -5.98 -13.40
N ASP A 135 -1.11 -5.95 -12.19
CA ASP A 135 -2.54 -5.89 -11.93
C ASP A 135 -3.10 -4.52 -12.38
N SER A 136 -2.38 -3.41 -12.15
CA SER A 136 -2.70 -2.08 -12.71
C SER A 136 -2.80 -2.11 -14.23
N GLY A 137 -1.88 -2.80 -14.92
CA GLY A 137 -1.90 -2.93 -16.37
C GLY A 137 -3.07 -3.80 -16.88
N LYS A 138 -3.39 -4.89 -16.18
CA LYS A 138 -4.52 -5.77 -16.52
C LYS A 138 -5.86 -5.06 -16.35
N VAL A 139 -6.06 -4.40 -15.20
CA VAL A 139 -7.27 -3.64 -14.88
C VAL A 139 -7.50 -2.51 -15.88
N SER A 140 -6.43 -1.89 -16.39
CA SER A 140 -6.53 -0.80 -17.37
C SER A 140 -7.26 -1.18 -18.66
N LYS A 141 -7.33 -2.47 -19.00
CA LYS A 141 -8.06 -3.00 -20.17
C LYS A 141 -9.58 -2.92 -20.03
N TYR A 142 -10.08 -2.65 -18.82
CA TYR A 142 -11.50 -2.57 -18.50
C TYR A 142 -11.92 -1.14 -18.11
N LEU A 143 -11.10 -0.12 -18.40
CA LEU A 143 -11.44 1.29 -18.17
C LEU A 143 -12.37 1.86 -19.24
N HIS A 144 -12.37 1.23 -20.40
CA HIS A 144 -13.20 1.52 -21.56
C HIS A 144 -13.17 0.28 -22.44
N TRP A 145 -14.18 0.11 -23.28
CA TRP A 145 -14.13 -0.93 -24.30
C TRP A 145 -13.21 -0.51 -25.45
N SER A 146 -12.42 -1.47 -25.94
CA SER A 146 -11.59 -1.30 -27.13
C SER A 146 -11.83 -2.50 -28.04
N GLY A 147 -12.72 -2.34 -29.03
CA GLY A 147 -13.13 -3.43 -29.92
C GLY A 147 -14.59 -3.32 -30.35
N GLY A 148 -15.10 -4.39 -30.98
CA GLY A 148 -16.52 -4.52 -31.32
C GLY A 148 -17.37 -4.67 -30.06
N LEU A 149 -18.60 -4.17 -30.09
CA LEU A 149 -19.51 -4.25 -28.95
C LEU A 149 -19.80 -5.71 -28.57
N ASP A 150 -19.95 -6.57 -29.57
CA ASP A 150 -20.17 -8.01 -29.49
C ASP A 150 -19.06 -8.79 -28.76
N THR A 151 -17.83 -8.28 -28.80
CA THR A 151 -16.65 -8.87 -28.15
C THR A 151 -16.29 -8.20 -26.82
N THR A 152 -17.02 -7.15 -26.44
CA THR A 152 -16.76 -6.33 -25.25
C THR A 152 -18.03 -6.13 -24.42
N VAL A 153 -18.69 -4.98 -24.55
CA VAL A 153 -19.82 -4.57 -23.69
C VAL A 153 -21.09 -5.41 -23.89
N GLN A 154 -21.23 -6.13 -24.99
CA GLN A 154 -22.33 -7.08 -25.20
C GLN A 154 -21.90 -8.53 -24.93
N SER A 155 -20.63 -8.76 -24.60
CA SER A 155 -20.08 -10.07 -24.29
C SER A 155 -20.13 -10.33 -22.79
N GLU A 156 -20.89 -11.37 -22.40
CA GLU A 156 -20.90 -11.87 -21.03
C GLU A 156 -19.53 -12.39 -20.60
N GLU A 157 -18.77 -13.01 -21.51
CA GLU A 157 -17.41 -13.49 -21.26
C GLU A 157 -16.46 -12.34 -20.91
N TRP A 158 -16.54 -11.23 -21.66
CA TRP A 158 -15.73 -10.05 -21.40
C TRP A 158 -16.08 -9.42 -20.04
N PHE A 159 -17.38 -9.31 -19.74
CA PHE A 159 -17.85 -8.78 -18.47
C PHE A 159 -17.37 -9.63 -17.28
N ASN A 160 -17.57 -10.95 -17.34
CA ASN A 160 -17.15 -11.87 -16.28
C ASN A 160 -15.62 -11.87 -16.10
N SER A 161 -14.86 -11.88 -17.20
CA SER A 161 -13.39 -11.77 -17.16
C SER A 161 -12.93 -10.46 -16.54
N GLY A 162 -13.62 -9.36 -16.83
CA GLY A 162 -13.36 -8.06 -16.23
C GLY A 162 -13.65 -8.05 -14.74
N VAL A 163 -14.79 -8.59 -14.34
CA VAL A 163 -15.17 -8.73 -12.93
C VAL A 163 -14.11 -9.51 -12.16
N ASP A 164 -13.67 -10.66 -12.66
CA ASP A 164 -12.66 -11.49 -11.98
C ASP A 164 -11.30 -10.80 -11.92
N THR A 165 -10.90 -10.14 -13.00
CA THR A 165 -9.63 -9.40 -13.06
C THR A 165 -9.60 -8.25 -12.06
N VAL A 166 -10.65 -7.43 -12.04
CA VAL A 166 -10.77 -6.28 -11.14
C VAL A 166 -10.91 -6.76 -9.69
N LEU A 167 -11.70 -7.80 -9.43
CA LEU A 167 -11.85 -8.38 -8.09
C LEU A 167 -10.50 -8.86 -7.54
N GLY A 168 -9.76 -9.64 -8.32
CA GLY A 168 -8.49 -10.22 -7.86
C GLY A 168 -7.44 -9.16 -7.54
N ALA A 169 -7.41 -8.05 -8.30
CA ALA A 169 -6.54 -6.92 -8.03
C ALA A 169 -6.98 -6.13 -6.78
N ALA A 170 -8.26 -5.72 -6.73
CA ALA A 170 -8.79 -4.94 -5.61
C ALA A 170 -8.75 -5.70 -4.29
N LYS A 171 -9.10 -6.99 -4.28
CA LYS A 171 -9.04 -7.85 -3.08
C LYS A 171 -7.63 -8.02 -2.54
N TYR A 172 -6.64 -8.18 -3.42
CA TYR A 172 -5.25 -8.24 -2.96
C TYR A 172 -4.85 -6.99 -2.17
N VAL A 173 -5.21 -5.81 -2.67
CA VAL A 173 -4.89 -4.56 -1.96
C VAL A 173 -5.71 -4.45 -0.67
N TRP A 174 -7.02 -4.72 -0.72
CA TRP A 174 -7.91 -4.63 0.43
C TRP A 174 -7.51 -5.57 1.57
N ASP A 175 -7.28 -6.84 1.25
CA ASP A 175 -6.94 -7.87 2.25
C ASP A 175 -5.56 -7.62 2.86
N THR A 176 -4.69 -6.88 2.18
CA THR A 176 -3.38 -6.47 2.71
C THR A 176 -3.51 -5.22 3.59
N LEU A 177 -4.22 -4.19 3.13
CA LEU A 177 -4.49 -2.97 3.91
C LEU A 177 -5.23 -3.26 5.23
N THR A 178 -6.13 -4.23 5.22
CA THR A 178 -6.89 -4.62 6.43
C THR A 178 -6.09 -5.47 7.41
N LYS A 179 -4.91 -5.98 7.02
CA LYS A 179 -4.03 -6.76 7.89
C LYS A 179 -2.91 -5.94 8.50
N GLY A 180 -2.46 -4.87 7.85
CA GLY A 180 -1.35 -4.06 8.32
C GLY A 180 -1.14 -2.77 7.54
N ASN A 181 -0.29 -1.90 8.10
CA ASN A 181 0.01 -0.58 7.55
C ASN A 181 1.20 -0.61 6.59
N THR A 182 1.24 0.34 5.67
CA THR A 182 2.46 0.63 4.90
C THR A 182 3.43 1.41 5.79
N ALA A 183 4.58 0.83 6.11
CA ALA A 183 5.60 1.47 6.95
C ALA A 183 7.01 1.02 6.54
N ILE A 184 7.94 1.97 6.60
CA ILE A 184 9.36 1.78 6.30
C ILE A 184 10.16 2.58 7.32
N ILE A 185 11.18 1.97 7.90
CA ILE A 185 12.15 2.70 8.74
C ILE A 185 12.99 3.63 7.86
N ARG A 186 13.14 4.88 8.31
CA ARG A 186 14.09 5.84 7.73
C ARG A 186 15.47 5.61 8.33
N ILE A 187 16.41 5.17 7.50
CA ILE A 187 17.75 4.76 7.95
C ILE A 187 18.53 5.95 8.54
N GLU A 188 18.24 7.15 8.06
CA GLU A 188 18.87 8.41 8.47
C GLU A 188 18.46 8.81 9.89
N ASP A 189 17.28 8.39 10.33
CA ASP A 189 16.73 8.68 11.66
C ASP A 189 17.10 7.61 12.70
N LEU A 190 17.73 6.50 12.26
CA LEU A 190 18.14 5.41 13.15
C LEU A 190 19.32 5.80 14.06
N GLN A 191 19.30 5.22 15.27
CA GLN A 191 20.48 5.18 16.13
C GLN A 191 21.63 4.42 15.44
N PRO A 192 22.90 4.81 15.67
CA PRO A 192 24.05 4.26 14.95
C PRO A 192 24.11 2.72 14.96
N GLU A 193 23.76 2.10 16.08
CA GLU A 193 23.81 0.65 16.25
C GLU A 193 22.78 -0.07 15.38
N ILE A 194 21.57 0.49 15.24
CA ILE A 194 20.54 -0.09 14.36
C ILE A 194 20.88 0.14 12.89
N ARG A 195 21.50 1.29 12.56
CA ARG A 195 22.02 1.56 11.22
C ARG A 195 23.11 0.56 10.82
N GLU A 196 24.03 0.23 11.73
CA GLU A 196 25.05 -0.79 11.49
C GLU A 196 24.42 -2.16 11.21
N LEU A 197 23.39 -2.55 11.96
CA LEU A 197 22.64 -3.79 11.69
C LEU A 197 21.99 -3.79 10.30
N TRP A 198 21.43 -2.65 9.87
CA TRP A 198 20.92 -2.50 8.52
C TRP A 198 22.03 -2.69 7.47
N GLU A 199 23.19 -2.05 7.62
CA GLU A 199 24.30 -2.15 6.67
C GLU A 199 24.82 -3.58 6.54
N LEU A 200 24.98 -4.29 7.66
CA LEU A 200 25.38 -5.69 7.69
C LEU A 200 24.35 -6.60 7.01
N TYR A 201 23.05 -6.40 7.30
CA TYR A 201 21.99 -7.19 6.69
C TYR A 201 21.83 -6.90 5.19
N ALA A 202 21.86 -5.62 4.81
CA ALA A 202 21.72 -5.19 3.43
C ALA A 202 22.85 -5.72 2.54
N SER A 203 24.04 -5.94 3.12
CA SER A 203 25.23 -6.53 2.48
C SER A 203 25.35 -8.05 2.65
N ASP A 204 24.32 -8.73 3.17
CA ASP A 204 24.28 -10.18 3.35
C ASP A 204 25.35 -10.74 4.32
N GLN A 205 25.93 -9.90 5.17
CA GLN A 205 26.89 -10.31 6.20
C GLN A 205 26.21 -10.94 7.41
N ILE A 206 24.95 -10.58 7.67
CA ILE A 206 24.09 -11.20 8.68
C ILE A 206 22.72 -11.54 8.11
N THR A 207 22.05 -12.52 8.72
CA THR A 207 20.66 -12.85 8.38
C THR A 207 19.69 -11.85 9.01
N LEU A 208 18.45 -11.80 8.49
CA LEU A 208 17.38 -10.99 9.07
C LEU A 208 17.10 -11.36 10.53
N GLU A 209 17.10 -12.65 10.84
CA GLU A 209 16.90 -13.16 12.21
C GLU A 209 18.03 -12.71 13.16
N SER A 210 19.28 -12.73 12.68
CA SER A 210 20.42 -12.24 13.45
C SER A 210 20.31 -10.73 13.71
N ALA A 211 19.88 -9.95 12.70
CA ALA A 211 19.65 -8.52 12.87
C ALA A 211 18.54 -8.24 13.91
N ALA A 212 17.40 -8.92 13.81
CA ALA A 212 16.28 -8.79 14.75
C ALA A 212 16.70 -9.15 16.18
N THR A 213 17.39 -10.27 16.36
CA THR A 213 17.88 -10.72 17.68
C THR A 213 18.84 -9.69 18.30
N ARG A 214 19.73 -9.11 17.50
CA ARG A 214 20.66 -8.08 17.99
C ARG A 214 19.94 -6.78 18.32
N ALA A 215 18.93 -6.39 17.54
CA ALA A 215 18.10 -5.23 17.85
C ALA A 215 17.35 -5.41 19.18
N ASP A 216 16.77 -6.59 19.43
CA ASP A 216 16.11 -6.93 20.70
C ASP A 216 17.06 -6.80 21.91
N ILE A 217 18.34 -7.17 21.75
CA ILE A 217 19.36 -7.03 22.79
C ILE A 217 19.67 -5.54 23.06
N LEU A 218 19.66 -4.70 22.02
CA LEU A 218 19.95 -3.27 22.11
C LEU A 218 18.77 -2.47 22.69
N GLU A 219 17.54 -2.94 22.49
CA GLU A 219 16.29 -2.26 22.84
C GLU A 219 16.29 -1.60 24.24
N PRO A 220 16.69 -2.27 25.34
CA PRO A 220 16.66 -1.64 26.67
C PRO A 220 17.56 -0.40 26.77
N THR A 221 18.71 -0.43 26.11
CA THR A 221 19.68 0.68 26.12
C THR A 221 19.17 1.84 25.28
N LEU A 222 18.55 1.55 24.15
CA LEU A 222 17.96 2.57 23.26
C LEU A 222 16.77 3.27 23.95
N GLN A 223 15.93 2.52 24.65
CA GLN A 223 14.81 3.05 25.45
C GLN A 223 15.29 3.96 26.59
N GLU A 224 16.37 3.58 27.29
CA GLU A 224 16.94 4.43 28.34
C GLU A 224 17.49 5.76 27.78
N ARG A 225 18.11 5.72 26.59
CA ARG A 225 18.60 6.92 25.90
C ARG A 225 17.45 7.86 25.51
N LEU A 226 16.38 7.33 24.93
CA LEU A 226 15.19 8.10 24.55
C LEU A 226 14.55 8.78 25.77
N THR A 227 14.42 8.06 26.88
CA THR A 227 13.81 8.60 28.12
C THR A 227 14.68 9.64 28.82
N LYS A 228 16.01 9.53 28.75
CA LYS A 228 16.94 10.56 29.26
C LYS A 228 16.95 11.81 28.39
N GLY A 229 17.08 11.67 27.07
CA GLY A 229 17.08 12.81 26.13
C GLY A 229 15.76 13.61 26.15
N SER A 230 14.63 12.94 26.37
CA SER A 230 13.32 13.61 26.50
C SER A 230 13.19 14.50 27.74
N LYS A 231 13.93 14.19 28.82
CA LYS A 231 13.92 15.00 30.06
C LYS A 231 14.81 16.24 29.97
N GLU A 232 15.84 16.21 29.13
CA GLU A 232 16.73 17.36 28.92
C GLU A 232 16.12 18.43 28.00
N HIS A 233 15.26 18.05 27.06
CA HIS A 233 14.51 18.99 26.20
C HIS A 233 13.28 19.63 26.86
N GLN A 234 12.90 19.22 28.07
CA GLN A 234 11.79 19.79 28.85
C GLN A 234 12.24 20.74 29.96
N ARG A 235 13.54 21.05 30.04
CA ARG A 235 14.12 22.08 30.93
C ARG A 235 14.60 23.27 30.12
#